data_AF-A0A3N5JYU0-F1
#
_entry.id   AF-A0A3N5JYU0-F1
#
_cell.length_a   1.000
_cell.length_b   1.000
_cell.length_c   1.000
_cell.angle_alpha   90.00
_cell.angle_beta   90.00
_cell.angle_gamma   90.00
#
_symmetry.space_group_name_H-M   'P 1'
#
loop_
_entity.id
_entity.type
_entity.pdbx_description
1 polymer ?
#
loop_
_entity_poly.entity_id
_entity_poly.type
_entity_poly.pdbx_seq_one_letter_code
_entity_poly.pdbx_strand_id
1 'polypeptide(L)'
;MSRLCVLCRVLFILVFSGWMTSAQSQELSPIKVGFSHKPSGNLLVTRFNEHDVIVTLSSIEWGTPDRWSFTSRFFHQFDTKNRNQRKDHHSAIIALSPGISGMRLGLGYQGIFTLFKEVGIMTEVRGVLLRTWWHPLIAETRQTYAGAEVRCSFAALLNGSVGYYLPLSTAEGRQAFWGFHVGVGM
;
A
#
# COMPACT_ATOMS: atom_id res chain seq x y z
N MET A 1 -7.50 25.20 23.87
CA MET A 1 -6.78 24.38 22.86
C MET A 1 -5.98 23.32 23.59
N SER A 2 -6.22 22.04 23.30
CA SER A 2 -5.77 20.92 24.14
C SER A 2 -4.26 20.67 24.01
N ARG A 3 -3.58 20.44 25.15
CA ARG A 3 -2.14 20.18 25.26
C ARG A 3 -1.67 18.98 24.40
N LEU A 4 -2.60 18.09 24.03
CA LEU A 4 -2.37 16.92 23.18
C LEU A 4 -2.02 17.29 21.72
N CYS A 5 -2.55 18.39 21.21
CA CYS A 5 -2.34 18.82 19.82
C CYS A 5 -0.94 19.46 19.64
N VAL A 6 -0.40 20.07 20.70
CA VAL A 6 0.98 20.59 20.73
C VAL A 6 1.98 19.44 20.84
N LEU A 7 1.68 18.42 21.65
CA LEU A 7 2.54 17.24 21.81
C LEU A 7 2.69 16.46 20.49
N CYS A 8 1.61 16.30 19.72
CA CYS A 8 1.65 15.63 18.42
C CYS A 8 2.48 16.41 17.38
N ARG A 9 2.40 17.75 17.37
CA ARG A 9 3.19 18.59 16.46
C ARG A 9 4.69 18.54 16.78
N VAL A 10 5.05 18.51 18.05
CA VAL A 10 6.46 18.42 18.48
C VAL A 10 7.02 17.03 18.20
N LEU A 11 6.26 15.96 18.44
CA LEU A 11 6.69 14.60 18.14
C LEU A 11 6.89 14.39 16.62
N PHE A 12 6.02 14.98 15.79
CA PHE A 12 6.15 14.91 14.34
C PHE A 12 7.41 15.62 13.82
N ILE A 13 7.77 16.78 14.39
CA ILE A 13 8.99 17.52 14.03
C ILE A 13 10.26 16.77 14.46
N LEU A 14 10.27 16.13 15.62
CA LEU A 14 11.44 15.38 16.13
C LEU A 14 11.71 14.08 15.36
N VAL A 15 10.66 13.38 14.93
CA VAL A 15 10.84 12.16 14.11
C VAL A 15 11.33 12.50 12.70
N PHE A 16 10.89 13.63 12.14
CA PHE A 16 11.29 14.04 10.79
C PHE A 16 12.72 14.62 10.73
N SER A 17 13.16 15.33 11.77
CA SER A 17 14.52 15.90 11.80
C SER A 17 15.60 14.86 12.11
N GLY A 18 15.28 13.80 12.86
CA GLY A 18 16.22 12.71 13.15
C GLY A 18 16.55 11.81 11.96
N TRP A 19 15.73 11.81 10.90
CA TRP A 19 15.93 10.97 9.70
C TRP A 19 16.70 11.65 8.57
N MET A 20 16.93 12.97 8.63
CA MET A 20 17.67 13.69 7.57
C MET A 20 19.19 13.81 7.80
N THR A 21 19.72 13.40 8.96
CA THR A 21 21.15 13.57 9.28
C THR A 21 22.01 12.31 9.17
N SER A 22 21.49 11.16 8.71
CA SER A 22 22.34 9.99 8.41
C SER A 22 22.55 9.81 6.91
N ALA A 23 23.20 10.79 6.29
CA ALA A 23 23.71 10.71 4.93
C ALA A 23 25.16 11.23 4.88
N GLN A 24 26.15 10.37 5.19
CA GLN A 24 27.50 10.45 4.59
C GLN A 24 28.46 9.32 5.02
N SER A 25 29.07 8.65 4.04
CA SER A 25 30.49 8.22 3.89
C SER A 25 30.54 6.97 3.00
N GLN A 26 30.97 7.11 1.74
CA GLN A 26 32.34 7.03 1.19
C GLN A 26 32.89 5.61 1.01
N GLU A 27 33.61 5.47 -0.10
CA GLU A 27 33.97 4.30 -0.92
C GLU A 27 34.76 3.16 -0.25
N LEU A 28 34.65 1.93 -0.81
CA LEU A 28 35.78 1.02 -1.00
C LEU A 28 35.49 -0.05 -2.08
N SER A 29 36.52 -0.37 -2.86
CA SER A 29 36.55 -1.11 -4.13
C SER A 29 36.58 -2.66 -3.95
N PRO A 30 36.58 -3.48 -5.03
CA PRO A 30 35.79 -4.72 -5.11
C PRO A 30 36.50 -5.99 -4.61
N ILE A 31 35.73 -6.88 -3.98
CA ILE A 31 36.11 -8.28 -3.78
C ILE A 31 35.18 -9.17 -4.62
N LYS A 32 35.76 -9.85 -5.61
CA LYS A 32 35.14 -10.92 -6.41
C LYS A 32 35.21 -12.25 -5.64
N VAL A 33 34.07 -12.83 -5.24
CA VAL A 33 33.87 -14.28 -5.17
C VAL A 33 32.38 -14.61 -5.28
N GLY A 34 32.03 -15.53 -6.22
CA GLY A 34 30.97 -16.54 -6.11
C GLY A 34 29.51 -16.11 -5.93
N PHE A 35 28.68 -16.37 -6.95
CA PHE A 35 27.19 -16.34 -6.94
C PHE A 35 26.55 -15.19 -6.13
N SER A 36 26.42 -14.01 -6.74
CA SER A 36 25.82 -12.83 -6.09
C SER A 36 24.59 -12.31 -6.83
N HIS A 37 23.42 -12.89 -6.55
CA HIS A 37 22.18 -12.11 -6.53
C HIS A 37 21.99 -11.59 -5.10
N LYS A 38 22.72 -10.53 -4.74
CA LYS A 38 22.47 -9.82 -3.48
C LYS A 38 21.14 -9.08 -3.62
N PRO A 39 20.12 -9.35 -2.80
CA PRO A 39 18.98 -8.43 -2.69
C PRO A 39 19.50 -7.13 -2.10
N SER A 40 19.73 -6.12 -2.94
CA SER A 40 19.99 -4.76 -2.49
C SER A 40 18.64 -4.15 -2.08
N GLY A 41 18.15 -4.51 -0.90
CA GLY A 41 16.89 -4.04 -0.37
C GLY A 41 17.07 -3.31 0.95
N ASN A 42 16.56 -2.07 1.05
CA ASN A 42 16.15 -1.54 2.35
C ASN A 42 15.17 -2.54 2.98
N LEU A 43 15.13 -2.65 4.32
CA LEU A 43 14.25 -3.59 5.06
C LEU A 43 12.78 -3.60 4.57
N LEU A 44 12.33 -2.48 3.99
CA LEU A 44 10.98 -2.28 3.51
C LEU A 44 10.75 -2.65 2.04
N VAL A 45 11.81 -2.84 1.23
CA VAL A 45 11.71 -3.09 -0.21
C VAL A 45 12.67 -4.21 -0.61
N THR A 46 12.13 -5.36 -0.97
CA THR A 46 12.90 -6.50 -1.50
C THR A 46 12.64 -6.63 -2.99
N ARG A 47 13.70 -6.53 -3.81
CA ARG A 47 13.61 -6.76 -5.26
C ARG A 47 14.08 -8.17 -5.58
N PHE A 48 13.30 -8.90 -6.37
CA PHE A 48 13.66 -10.24 -6.84
C PHE A 48 14.31 -10.18 -8.23
N ASN A 49 13.81 -9.31 -9.10
CA ASN A 49 14.38 -8.99 -10.40
C ASN A 49 14.06 -7.52 -10.76
N GLU A 50 14.20 -7.13 -12.03
CA GLU A 50 13.93 -5.76 -12.52
C GLU A 50 12.44 -5.39 -12.53
N HIS A 51 11.56 -6.40 -12.52
CA HIS A 51 10.11 -6.26 -12.64
C HIS A 51 9.37 -6.54 -11.33
N ASP A 52 9.97 -7.34 -10.45
CA ASP A 52 9.33 -7.92 -9.26
C ASP A 52 9.86 -7.29 -7.98
N VAL A 53 8.96 -6.61 -7.26
CA VAL A 53 9.27 -5.87 -6.03
C VAL A 53 8.27 -6.21 -4.95
N ILE A 54 8.73 -6.61 -3.77
CA ILE A 54 7.93 -6.65 -2.54
C ILE A 54 8.22 -5.41 -1.72
N VAL A 55 7.17 -4.73 -1.31
CA VAL A 55 7.18 -3.67 -0.31
C VAL A 55 6.52 -4.20 0.96
N THR A 56 7.32 -4.45 1.99
CA THR A 56 6.91 -5.08 3.25
C THR A 56 5.91 -4.21 4.01
N LEU A 57 6.06 -2.88 3.95
CA LEU A 57 5.08 -1.93 4.47
C LEU A 57 4.94 -0.79 3.46
N SER A 58 3.89 -0.88 2.64
CA SER A 58 3.56 0.09 1.60
C SER A 58 2.68 1.22 2.11
N SER A 59 1.67 0.93 2.93
CA SER A 59 0.79 1.95 3.49
C SER A 59 0.25 1.61 4.87
N ILE A 60 -0.14 2.66 5.60
CA ILE A 60 -0.94 2.59 6.83
C ILE A 60 -2.22 3.36 6.55
N GLU A 61 -3.36 2.70 6.71
CA GLU A 61 -4.67 3.24 6.36
C GLU A 61 -5.64 3.10 7.52
N TRP A 62 -6.56 4.03 7.65
CA TRP A 62 -7.73 3.92 8.51
C TRP A 62 -9.00 3.96 7.67
N GLY A 63 -9.95 3.07 7.95
CA GLY A 63 -11.18 3.03 7.17
C GLY A 63 -12.20 2.00 7.63
N THR A 64 -13.22 1.84 6.81
CA THR A 64 -14.25 0.83 6.95
C THR A 64 -14.00 -0.28 5.92
N PRO A 65 -14.06 -1.57 6.32
CA PRO A 65 -14.63 -2.08 7.57
C PRO A 65 -13.63 -2.39 8.70
N ASP A 66 -12.34 -2.48 8.42
CA ASP A 66 -11.27 -3.09 9.25
C ASP A 66 -10.48 -2.11 10.14
N ARG A 67 -10.84 -0.81 10.16
CA ARG A 67 -10.22 0.27 10.96
C ARG A 67 -8.79 0.55 10.49
N TRP A 68 -7.82 0.55 11.40
CA TRP A 68 -6.41 0.65 11.05
C TRP A 68 -5.95 -0.62 10.35
N SER A 69 -5.31 -0.46 9.20
CA SER A 69 -4.74 -1.54 8.39
C SER A 69 -3.34 -1.18 7.91
N PHE A 70 -2.49 -2.19 7.82
CA PHE A 70 -1.10 -2.10 7.38
C PHE A 70 -0.97 -2.91 6.11
N THR A 71 -0.52 -2.31 5.01
CA THR A 71 -0.54 -2.97 3.71
C THR A 71 0.87 -3.36 3.28
N SER A 72 1.08 -4.62 2.97
CA SER A 72 2.24 -5.14 2.23
C SER A 72 1.85 -5.36 0.77
N ARG A 73 2.77 -5.16 -0.16
CA ARG A 73 2.49 -5.29 -1.60
C ARG A 73 3.59 -6.02 -2.33
N PHE A 74 3.19 -6.89 -3.25
CA PHE A 74 4.03 -7.37 -4.33
C PHE A 74 3.61 -6.65 -5.62
N PHE A 75 4.57 -6.18 -6.38
CA PHE A 75 4.40 -5.54 -7.67
C PHE A 75 5.15 -6.34 -8.72
N HIS A 76 4.48 -6.63 -9.84
CA HIS A 76 5.09 -7.09 -11.07
C HIS A 76 4.91 -6.01 -12.14
N GLN A 77 5.98 -5.32 -12.49
CA GLN A 77 5.98 -4.26 -13.48
C GLN A 77 5.99 -4.86 -14.89
N PHE A 78 5.09 -4.37 -15.76
CA PHE A 78 5.07 -4.78 -17.15
C PHE A 78 6.12 -4.01 -17.97
N ASP A 79 6.74 -4.69 -18.92
CA ASP A 79 7.67 -4.09 -19.87
C ASP A 79 6.96 -3.06 -20.76
N THR A 80 7.27 -1.78 -20.58
CA THR A 80 6.91 -0.74 -21.53
C THR A 80 7.92 -0.70 -22.66
N LYS A 81 7.65 -1.45 -23.73
CA LYS A 81 8.51 -1.52 -24.94
C LYS A 81 8.63 -0.21 -25.73
N ASN A 82 8.01 0.89 -25.30
CA ASN A 82 8.03 2.16 -26.03
C ASN A 82 8.86 3.22 -25.30
N ARG A 83 10.12 3.36 -25.75
CA ARG A 83 11.18 4.19 -25.16
C ARG A 83 10.97 5.70 -25.32
N ASN A 84 9.94 6.14 -26.03
CA ASN A 84 9.72 7.55 -26.37
C ASN A 84 8.39 8.07 -25.82
N GLN A 85 8.51 8.87 -24.75
CA GLN A 85 7.64 9.98 -24.33
C GLN A 85 6.45 9.78 -23.38
N ARG A 86 6.17 8.61 -22.79
CA ARG A 86 5.30 8.55 -21.59
C ARG A 86 5.83 7.59 -20.52
N LYS A 87 6.01 8.12 -19.30
CA LYS A 87 6.32 7.37 -18.08
C LYS A 87 5.06 6.72 -17.51
N ASP A 88 4.29 6.06 -18.36
CA ASP A 88 3.12 5.31 -17.90
C ASP A 88 3.67 3.97 -17.39
N HIS A 89 3.69 3.83 -16.07
CA HIS A 89 4.12 2.58 -15.42
C HIS A 89 2.89 1.76 -15.07
N HIS A 90 2.91 0.50 -15.46
CA HIS A 90 1.82 -0.43 -15.25
C HIS A 90 2.32 -1.66 -14.52
N SER A 91 1.61 -2.08 -13.49
CA SER A 91 2.00 -3.22 -12.67
C SER A 91 0.79 -4.07 -12.27
N ALA A 92 0.98 -5.39 -12.23
CA ALA A 92 0.10 -6.27 -11.47
C ALA A 92 0.47 -6.22 -9.98
N ILE A 93 -0.53 -6.32 -9.12
CA ILE A 93 -0.37 -6.19 -7.66
C ILE A 93 -1.00 -7.37 -6.94
N ILE A 94 -0.28 -7.84 -5.93
CA ILE A 94 -0.85 -8.62 -4.83
C ILE A 94 -0.70 -7.79 -3.55
N ALA A 95 -1.81 -7.48 -2.89
CA ALA A 95 -1.85 -6.66 -1.69
C ALA A 95 -2.36 -7.47 -0.50
N LEU A 96 -1.67 -7.37 0.63
CA LEU A 96 -2.09 -7.95 1.90
C LEU A 96 -2.22 -6.84 2.92
N SER A 97 -3.44 -6.58 3.39
CA SER A 97 -3.74 -5.51 4.33
C SER A 97 -4.42 -6.07 5.59
N PRO A 98 -3.66 -6.62 6.56
CA PRO A 98 -4.17 -6.89 7.89
C PRO A 98 -4.56 -5.59 8.59
N GLY A 99 -5.76 -5.57 9.14
CA GLY A 99 -6.26 -4.52 10.01
C GLY A 99 -6.74 -5.05 11.36
N ILE A 100 -7.14 -4.14 12.24
CA ILE A 100 -7.53 -4.50 13.62
C ILE A 100 -8.78 -5.38 13.62
N SER A 101 -9.69 -5.20 12.67
CA SER A 101 -10.98 -5.91 12.61
C SER A 101 -11.22 -6.65 11.29
N GLY A 102 -10.16 -6.91 10.53
CA GLY A 102 -10.25 -7.71 9.31
C GLY A 102 -8.93 -7.77 8.54
N MET A 103 -8.88 -8.63 7.52
CA MET A 103 -7.78 -8.74 6.57
C MET A 103 -8.33 -8.60 5.17
N ARG A 104 -7.67 -7.78 4.36
CA ARG A 104 -7.93 -7.71 2.93
C ARG A 104 -6.78 -8.37 2.16
N LEU A 105 -7.12 -9.31 1.29
CA LEU A 105 -6.22 -9.86 0.29
C LEU A 105 -6.68 -9.36 -1.08
N GLY A 106 -5.87 -8.54 -1.74
CA GLY A 106 -6.19 -7.90 -3.01
C GLY A 106 -5.34 -8.44 -4.16
N LEU A 107 -5.98 -8.58 -5.32
CA LEU A 107 -5.31 -8.81 -6.60
C LEU A 107 -5.77 -7.71 -7.56
N GLY A 108 -4.83 -7.00 -8.16
CA GLY A 108 -5.18 -5.81 -8.93
C GLY A 108 -4.17 -5.38 -9.95
N TYR A 109 -4.49 -4.25 -10.56
CA TYR A 109 -3.69 -3.57 -11.56
C TYR A 109 -3.51 -2.12 -11.13
N GLN A 110 -2.28 -1.63 -11.21
CA GLN A 110 -1.93 -0.24 -10.94
C GLN A 110 -1.37 0.42 -12.19
N GLY A 111 -1.84 1.64 -12.44
CA GLY A 111 -1.26 2.60 -13.35
C GLY A 111 -0.67 3.78 -12.58
N ILE A 112 0.48 4.27 -13.05
CA ILE A 112 1.09 5.51 -12.57
C ILE A 112 1.05 6.51 -13.72
N PHE A 113 0.40 7.64 -13.47
CA PHE A 113 0.29 8.75 -14.42
C PHE A 113 0.95 9.99 -13.83
N THR A 114 1.68 10.73 -14.65
CA THR A 114 2.35 11.96 -14.20
C THR A 114 1.45 13.16 -14.52
N LEU A 115 0.87 13.78 -13.50
CA LEU A 115 0.06 14.99 -13.62
C LEU A 115 0.99 16.19 -13.32
N PHE A 116 1.46 16.89 -14.36
CA PHE A 116 2.50 17.93 -14.28
C PHE A 116 3.90 17.38 -13.93
N LYS A 117 4.95 18.16 -14.26
CA LYS A 117 6.34 17.70 -14.45
C LYS A 117 6.96 16.84 -13.33
N GLU A 118 6.37 16.75 -12.13
CA GLU A 118 6.93 16.00 -11.00
C GLU A 118 5.90 15.30 -10.07
N VAL A 119 4.58 15.45 -10.29
CA VAL A 119 3.57 14.85 -9.38
C VAL A 119 2.97 13.59 -10.00
N GLY A 120 3.30 12.44 -9.42
CA GLY A 120 2.72 11.15 -9.78
C GLY A 120 1.37 10.93 -9.10
N ILE A 121 0.36 10.54 -9.87
CA ILE A 121 -0.89 9.96 -9.39
C ILE A 121 -0.84 8.48 -9.68
N MET A 122 -1.02 7.67 -8.65
CA MET A 122 -1.13 6.22 -8.78
C MET A 122 -2.59 5.85 -8.66
N THR A 123 -3.10 5.06 -9.60
CA THR A 123 -4.47 4.55 -9.58
C THR A 123 -4.43 3.03 -9.64
N GLU A 124 -5.20 2.38 -8.79
CA GLU A 124 -5.28 0.93 -8.69
C GLU A 124 -6.74 0.49 -8.72
N VAL A 125 -7.00 -0.58 -9.44
CA VAL A 125 -8.26 -1.31 -9.40
C VAL A 125 -7.96 -2.74 -8.99
N ARG A 126 -8.68 -3.27 -8.00
CA ARG A 126 -8.44 -4.62 -7.48
C ARG A 126 -9.71 -5.35 -7.10
N GLY A 127 -9.67 -6.67 -7.26
CA GLY A 127 -10.57 -7.58 -6.56
C GLY A 127 -10.01 -7.87 -5.17
N VAL A 128 -10.88 -7.95 -4.16
CA VAL A 128 -10.50 -8.11 -2.76
C VAL A 128 -11.28 -9.24 -2.11
N LEU A 129 -10.57 -10.11 -1.40
CA LEU A 129 -11.16 -11.00 -0.41
C LEU A 129 -10.97 -10.38 0.97
N LEU A 130 -12.08 -10.07 1.64
CA LEU A 130 -12.08 -9.52 2.99
C LEU A 130 -12.52 -10.59 3.97
N ARG A 131 -11.73 -10.83 5.02
CA ARG A 131 -12.12 -11.62 6.20
C ARG A 131 -12.22 -10.71 7.41
N THR A 132 -13.37 -10.64 8.07
CA THR A 132 -13.57 -9.80 9.25
C THR A 132 -13.39 -10.56 10.56
N TRP A 133 -13.00 -9.86 11.62
CA TRP A 133 -12.97 -10.37 13.00
C TRP A 133 -13.14 -9.22 13.99
N TRP A 134 -13.28 -9.54 15.28
CA TRP A 134 -13.47 -8.53 16.34
C TRP A 134 -14.74 -7.70 16.13
N HIS A 135 -14.59 -6.38 15.95
CA HIS A 135 -15.67 -5.40 15.85
C HIS A 135 -15.48 -4.50 14.61
N PRO A 136 -15.67 -5.06 13.40
CA PRO A 136 -15.70 -4.27 12.17
C PRO A 136 -16.77 -3.18 12.25
N LEU A 137 -16.57 -2.06 11.56
CA LEU A 137 -17.42 -0.87 11.69
C LEU A 137 -18.79 -1.02 11.02
N ILE A 138 -18.83 -1.62 9.83
CA ILE A 138 -20.05 -1.72 9.00
C ILE A 138 -20.35 -3.15 8.54
N ALA A 139 -19.34 -4.02 8.56
CA ALA A 139 -19.49 -5.42 8.20
C ALA A 139 -19.88 -6.25 9.42
N GLU A 140 -20.45 -7.43 9.22
CA GLU A 140 -20.56 -8.42 10.30
C GLU A 140 -19.19 -9.02 10.64
N THR A 141 -19.01 -9.42 11.91
CA THR A 141 -17.80 -10.10 12.38
C THR A 141 -17.72 -11.56 11.93
N ARG A 142 -16.51 -12.10 11.77
CA ARG A 142 -16.24 -13.49 11.35
C ARG A 142 -16.81 -13.87 9.98
N GLN A 143 -17.02 -12.89 9.11
CA GLN A 143 -17.52 -13.09 7.76
C GLN A 143 -16.44 -12.96 6.70
N THR A 144 -16.70 -13.56 5.54
CA THR A 144 -15.87 -13.42 4.35
C THR A 144 -16.67 -12.74 3.25
N TYR A 145 -16.07 -11.75 2.60
CA TYR A 145 -16.65 -10.99 1.51
C TYR A 145 -15.73 -11.02 0.30
N ALA A 146 -16.31 -11.02 -0.90
CA ALA A 146 -15.61 -10.65 -2.11
C ALA A 146 -15.97 -9.20 -2.45
N GLY A 147 -15.01 -8.41 -2.89
CA GLY A 147 -15.23 -7.01 -3.21
C GLY A 147 -14.40 -6.54 -4.38
N ALA A 148 -14.74 -5.34 -4.83
CA ALA A 148 -13.96 -4.58 -5.81
C ALA A 148 -13.61 -3.24 -5.17
N GLU A 149 -12.34 -2.86 -5.23
CA GLU A 149 -11.82 -1.60 -4.70
C GLU A 149 -11.10 -0.80 -5.78
N VAL A 150 -11.26 0.51 -5.72
CA VAL A 150 -10.48 1.49 -6.47
C VAL A 150 -9.69 2.32 -5.46
N ARG A 151 -8.38 2.46 -5.68
CA ARG A 151 -7.49 3.27 -4.86
C ARG A 151 -6.78 4.32 -5.71
N CYS A 152 -6.67 5.52 -5.17
CA CYS A 152 -5.88 6.61 -5.71
C CYS A 152 -4.84 7.04 -4.68
N SER A 153 -3.57 7.09 -5.08
CA SER A 153 -2.47 7.64 -4.28
C SER A 153 -1.97 8.93 -4.93
N PHE A 154 -2.05 10.05 -4.21
CA PHE A 154 -1.52 11.34 -4.64
C PHE A 154 -0.10 11.53 -4.12
N ALA A 155 0.81 11.92 -5.02
CA ALA A 155 2.22 12.16 -4.72
C ALA A 155 2.92 10.99 -3.99
N ALA A 156 2.48 9.75 -4.27
CA ALA A 156 2.97 8.52 -3.64
C ALA A 156 2.93 8.54 -2.09
N LEU A 157 2.08 9.39 -1.50
CA LEU A 157 2.02 9.60 -0.05
C LEU A 157 0.61 9.55 0.50
N LEU A 158 -0.37 10.19 -0.14
CA LEU A 158 -1.74 10.26 0.38
C LEU A 158 -2.64 9.31 -0.38
N ASN A 159 -3.26 8.38 0.34
CA ASN A 159 -4.05 7.30 -0.25
C ASN A 159 -5.52 7.48 0.11
N GLY A 160 -6.38 7.34 -0.89
CA GLY A 160 -7.82 7.19 -0.73
C GLY A 160 -8.31 5.98 -1.51
N SER A 161 -9.15 5.14 -0.90
CA SER A 161 -9.78 4.03 -1.60
C SER A 161 -11.25 3.90 -1.24
N VAL A 162 -12.02 3.37 -2.17
CA VAL A 162 -13.44 3.05 -2.02
C VAL A 162 -13.66 1.67 -2.61
N GLY A 163 -14.51 0.87 -1.97
CA GLY A 163 -14.89 -0.43 -2.51
C GLY A 163 -16.28 -0.86 -2.12
N TYR A 164 -16.75 -1.89 -2.83
CA TYR A 164 -18.03 -2.53 -2.59
C TYR A 164 -17.81 -4.01 -2.30
N TYR A 165 -18.48 -4.54 -1.28
CA TYR A 165 -18.25 -5.89 -0.76
C TYR A 165 -19.55 -6.69 -0.68
N LEU A 166 -19.50 -7.91 -1.21
CA LEU A 166 -20.59 -8.89 -1.26
C LEU A 166 -20.25 -10.05 -0.32
N PRO A 167 -21.15 -10.45 0.60
CA PRO A 167 -20.91 -11.59 1.48
C PRO A 167 -20.85 -12.88 0.66
N LEU A 168 -19.83 -13.72 0.90
CA LEU A 168 -19.67 -15.00 0.20
C LEU A 168 -20.53 -16.12 0.77
N SER A 169 -20.95 -16.01 2.03
CA SER A 169 -21.81 -17.03 2.65
C SER A 169 -23.25 -16.55 2.67
N THR A 170 -24.11 -17.44 2.17
CA THR A 170 -25.52 -17.25 1.80
C THR A 170 -26.51 -17.32 2.97
N ALA A 171 -26.04 -17.31 4.22
CA ALA A 171 -26.95 -17.26 5.36
C ALA A 171 -27.81 -15.98 5.27
N GLU A 172 -29.12 -16.16 5.38
CA GLU A 172 -30.12 -15.11 5.22
C GLU A 172 -29.82 -13.89 6.10
N GLY A 173 -29.99 -12.69 5.54
CA GLY A 173 -29.86 -11.41 6.27
C GLY A 173 -28.54 -10.67 6.09
N ARG A 174 -27.53 -11.25 5.43
CA ARG A 174 -26.23 -10.59 5.22
C ARG A 174 -26.30 -9.58 4.09
N GLN A 175 -25.89 -8.35 4.39
CA GLN A 175 -25.96 -7.26 3.43
C GLN A 175 -24.59 -6.93 2.85
N ALA A 176 -24.61 -6.56 1.58
CA ALA A 176 -23.49 -5.93 0.93
C ALA A 176 -23.27 -4.53 1.48
N PHE A 177 -22.04 -4.01 1.40
CA PHE A 177 -21.73 -2.68 1.90
C PHE A 177 -20.65 -1.96 1.08
N TRP A 178 -20.64 -0.63 1.19
CA TRP A 178 -19.55 0.21 0.72
C TRP A 178 -18.53 0.42 1.84
N GLY A 179 -17.25 0.28 1.52
CA GLY A 179 -16.14 0.61 2.40
C GLY A 179 -15.28 1.72 1.82
N PHE A 180 -14.50 2.35 2.68
CA PHE A 180 -13.53 3.37 2.28
C PHE A 180 -12.33 3.34 3.20
N HIS A 181 -11.17 3.71 2.68
CA HIS A 181 -9.95 3.88 3.47
C HIS A 181 -9.20 5.13 3.07
N VAL A 182 -8.61 5.78 4.06
CA VAL A 182 -7.71 6.91 3.88
C VAL A 182 -6.42 6.64 4.65
N GLY A 183 -5.28 7.02 4.09
CA GLY A 183 -4.02 6.69 4.72
C GLY A 183 -2.80 7.33 4.09
N VAL A 184 -1.65 6.89 4.58
CA VAL A 184 -0.34 7.35 4.13
C VAL A 184 0.51 6.20 3.60
N GLY A 185 1.32 6.47 2.59
CA GLY A 185 2.23 5.50 1.96
C GLY A 185 2.02 5.38 0.45
N MET A 186 2.59 4.33 -0.15
CA MET A 186 2.55 4.06 -1.60
C MET A 186 1.45 3.09 -1.99
#